data_AF-A0A949YYC5-F1
#
_entry.id   AF-A0A949YYC5-F1
#
_cell.length_a   1.000
_cell.length_b   1.000
_cell.length_c   1.000
_cell.angle_alpha   90.00
_cell.angle_beta   90.00
_cell.angle_gamma   90.00
#
_symmetry.space_group_name_H-M   'P 1'
#
loop_
_entity.id
_entity.type
_entity.pdbx_description
1 polymer ?
#
loop_
_entity_poly.entity_id
_entity_poly.type
_entity_poly.pdbx_seq_one_letter_code
_entity_poly.pdbx_strand_id
1 'polypeptide(L)'
;MVGQPSYLGVATGHWVAALNSSDPLERRLALHALAQIGPAAREAVPALIEALLDSESFVRVWAAAALARVHPENPDAIPALVAGTHDGISFVRSLAAWHLGRLGPTHPGIKSAVPELRVLLNDNDPSVRAEALVALENLAGKGAPPAELKSLARTVDPAAPPRVG
;
A
#
# COMPACT_ATOMS: atom_id res chain seq x y z
N MET A 1 -18.37 -1.44 25.43
CA MET A 1 -17.32 -2.32 24.89
C MET A 1 -16.94 -1.76 23.52
N VAL A 2 -15.70 -1.30 23.36
CA VAL A 2 -15.20 -0.91 22.04
C VAL A 2 -14.93 -2.21 21.28
N GLY A 3 -15.57 -2.41 20.13
CA GLY A 3 -15.33 -3.60 19.30
C GLY A 3 -13.85 -3.69 18.92
N GLN A 4 -13.31 -4.91 18.82
CA GLN A 4 -11.91 -5.06 18.41
C GLN A 4 -11.69 -4.49 17.00
N PRO A 5 -10.55 -3.84 16.74
CA PRO A 5 -10.23 -3.34 15.41
C PRO A 5 -10.29 -4.49 14.40
N SER A 6 -11.00 -4.27 13.30
CA SER A 6 -11.27 -5.30 12.31
C SER A 6 -11.44 -4.72 10.91
N TYR A 7 -11.22 -5.56 9.91
CA TYR A 7 -11.47 -5.29 8.51
C TYR A 7 -12.38 -6.38 7.96
N LEU A 8 -13.50 -6.01 7.33
CA LEU A 8 -14.55 -6.94 6.88
C LEU A 8 -15.05 -7.90 7.98
N GLY A 9 -15.10 -7.43 9.23
CA GLY A 9 -15.50 -8.25 10.39
C GLY A 9 -14.42 -9.21 10.91
N VAL A 10 -13.23 -9.21 10.32
CA VAL A 10 -12.09 -10.05 10.70
C VAL A 10 -11.10 -9.25 11.55
N ALA A 11 -10.76 -9.75 12.73
CA ALA A 11 -9.94 -9.07 13.73
C ALA A 11 -8.48 -8.88 13.29
N THR A 12 -7.81 -7.83 13.80
CA THR A 12 -6.39 -7.52 13.52
C THR A 12 -5.47 -8.73 13.68
N GLY A 13 -5.63 -9.52 14.74
CA GLY A 13 -4.78 -10.69 15.00
C GLY A 13 -4.80 -11.74 13.90
N HIS A 14 -5.92 -11.93 13.20
CA HIS A 14 -5.98 -12.82 12.04
C HIS A 14 -5.12 -12.28 10.89
N TRP A 15 -5.21 -10.98 10.61
CA TRP A 15 -4.40 -10.36 9.55
C TRP A 15 -2.91 -10.39 9.88
N VAL A 16 -2.53 -10.18 11.15
CA VAL A 16 -1.13 -10.35 11.59
C VAL A 16 -0.64 -11.78 11.34
N ALA A 17 -1.45 -12.80 11.66
CA ALA A 17 -1.09 -14.18 11.39
C ALA A 17 -0.94 -14.48 9.89
N ALA A 18 -1.84 -13.94 9.06
CA ALA A 18 -1.83 -14.12 7.61
C ALA A 18 -0.61 -13.51 6.89
N LEU A 19 0.14 -12.60 7.54
CA LEU A 19 1.45 -12.13 7.03
C LEU A 19 2.48 -13.25 6.93
N ASN A 20 2.29 -14.38 7.61
CA ASN A 20 3.16 -15.55 7.53
C ASN A 20 2.65 -16.62 6.53
N SER A 21 1.62 -16.31 5.74
CA SER A 21 1.11 -17.26 4.75
C SER A 21 2.15 -17.58 3.67
N SER A 22 2.17 -18.83 3.22
CA SER A 22 2.97 -19.24 2.05
C SER A 22 2.46 -18.60 0.76
N ASP A 23 1.18 -18.21 0.69
CA ASP A 23 0.59 -17.54 -0.46
C ASP A 23 0.86 -16.01 -0.42
N PRO A 24 1.61 -15.45 -1.40
CA PRO A 24 1.85 -14.02 -1.48
C PRO A 24 0.58 -13.18 -1.69
N LEU A 25 -0.52 -13.76 -2.21
CA LEU A 25 -1.80 -13.06 -2.31
C LEU A 25 -2.43 -12.85 -0.94
N GLU A 26 -2.42 -13.86 -0.07
CA GLU A 26 -2.93 -13.75 1.30
C GLU A 26 -2.12 -12.75 2.11
N ARG A 27 -0.78 -12.76 1.98
CA ARG A 27 0.08 -11.74 2.63
C ARG A 27 -0.28 -10.33 2.20
N ARG A 28 -0.48 -10.10 0.89
CA ARG A 28 -0.89 -8.77 0.38
C ARG A 28 -2.27 -8.35 0.87
N LEU A 29 -3.23 -9.27 0.94
CA LEU A 29 -4.56 -8.99 1.48
C LEU A 29 -4.49 -8.60 2.95
N ALA A 30 -3.67 -9.30 3.74
CA ALA A 30 -3.43 -8.98 5.14
C ALA A 30 -2.82 -7.59 5.32
N LEU A 31 -1.80 -7.25 4.53
CA LEU A 31 -1.20 -5.91 4.51
C LEU A 31 -2.24 -4.83 4.17
N HIS A 32 -3.07 -5.07 3.17
CA HIS A 32 -4.15 -4.16 2.80
C HIS A 32 -5.15 -3.98 3.96
N ALA A 33 -5.59 -5.07 4.59
CA ALA A 33 -6.52 -5.04 5.71
C ALA A 33 -5.96 -4.24 6.90
N LEU A 34 -4.70 -4.49 7.28
CA LEU A 34 -4.02 -3.75 8.34
C LEU A 34 -3.94 -2.24 8.01
N ALA A 35 -3.65 -1.91 6.75
CA ALA A 35 -3.60 -0.53 6.27
C ALA A 35 -4.97 0.18 6.33
N GLN A 36 -6.08 -0.55 6.12
CA GLN A 36 -7.45 -0.05 6.25
C GLN A 36 -7.88 0.12 7.70
N ILE A 37 -7.42 -0.75 8.60
CA ILE A 37 -7.63 -0.59 10.05
C ILE A 37 -6.86 0.63 10.56
N GLY A 38 -5.68 0.91 9.99
CA GLY A 38 -4.91 2.12 10.27
C GLY A 38 -4.31 2.11 11.69
N PRO A 39 -4.27 3.26 12.39
CA PRO A 39 -3.60 3.36 13.70
C PRO A 39 -4.12 2.40 14.78
N ALA A 40 -5.35 1.88 14.64
CA ALA A 40 -5.89 0.88 15.55
C ALA A 40 -5.19 -0.50 15.44
N ALA A 41 -4.47 -0.76 14.34
CA ALA A 41 -3.66 -1.95 14.13
C ALA A 41 -2.20 -1.76 14.56
N ARG A 42 -1.89 -0.81 15.45
CA ARG A 42 -0.50 -0.49 15.87
C ARG A 42 0.25 -1.70 16.45
N GLU A 43 -0.47 -2.67 17.00
CA GLU A 43 0.12 -3.95 17.44
C GLU A 43 0.78 -4.75 16.30
N ALA A 44 0.39 -4.51 15.04
CA ALA A 44 0.96 -5.18 13.87
C ALA A 44 2.30 -4.60 13.43
N VAL A 45 2.77 -3.47 13.98
CA VAL A 45 3.99 -2.78 13.53
C VAL A 45 5.22 -3.70 13.45
N PRO A 46 5.52 -4.57 14.44
CA PRO A 46 6.66 -5.49 14.33
C PRO A 46 6.54 -6.43 13.11
N ALA A 47 5.36 -7.02 12.89
CA ALA A 47 5.14 -7.91 11.75
C ALA A 47 5.16 -7.16 10.41
N LEU A 48 4.70 -5.90 10.37
CA LEU A 48 4.80 -5.05 9.18
C LEU A 48 6.26 -4.73 8.84
N ILE A 49 7.12 -4.50 9.84
CA ILE A 49 8.56 -4.28 9.66
C ILE A 49 9.22 -5.55 9.10
N GLU A 50 8.88 -6.73 9.63
CA GLU A 50 9.37 -8.00 9.07
C GLU A 50 8.94 -8.20 7.61
N ALA A 51 7.70 -7.84 7.27
CA ALA A 51 7.19 -7.92 5.90
C ALA A 51 7.87 -6.96 4.91
N LEU A 52 8.61 -5.95 5.38
CA LEU A 52 9.48 -5.13 4.50
C LEU A 52 10.64 -5.95 3.91
N LEU A 53 10.97 -7.10 4.52
CA LEU A 53 12.03 -8.00 4.10
C LEU A 53 11.50 -9.20 3.29
N ASP A 54 10.22 -9.19 2.90
CA ASP A 54 9.61 -10.28 2.15
C ASP A 54 10.34 -10.53 0.82
N SER A 55 10.42 -11.80 0.41
CA SER A 55 11.06 -12.19 -0.84
C SER A 55 10.35 -11.60 -2.06
N GLU A 56 9.04 -11.36 -1.98
CA GLU A 56 8.22 -10.84 -3.06
C GLU A 56 8.16 -9.31 -3.06
N SER A 57 8.53 -8.68 -4.18
CA SER A 57 8.61 -7.22 -4.31
C SER A 57 7.28 -6.52 -4.03
N PHE A 58 6.17 -7.11 -4.48
CA PHE A 58 4.85 -6.55 -4.20
C PHE A 58 4.53 -6.54 -2.70
N VAL A 59 4.89 -7.61 -1.98
CA VAL A 59 4.63 -7.70 -0.54
C VAL A 59 5.42 -6.61 0.19
N ARG A 60 6.69 -6.38 -0.17
CA ARG A 60 7.50 -5.30 0.42
C ARG A 60 6.85 -3.92 0.25
N VAL A 61 6.35 -3.58 -0.94
CA VAL A 61 5.70 -2.28 -1.19
C VAL A 61 4.38 -2.15 -0.42
N TRP A 62 3.56 -3.21 -0.39
CA TRP A 62 2.33 -3.23 0.41
C TRP A 62 2.62 -3.11 1.92
N ALA A 63 3.71 -3.71 2.39
CA ALA A 63 4.13 -3.64 3.79
C ALA A 63 4.54 -2.23 4.16
N ALA A 64 5.33 -1.57 3.31
CA ALA A 64 5.72 -0.18 3.50
C ALA A 64 4.50 0.76 3.50
N ALA A 65 3.54 0.55 2.59
CA ALA A 65 2.30 1.30 2.55
C ALA A 65 1.42 1.08 3.79
N ALA A 66 1.31 -0.16 4.26
CA ALA A 66 0.57 -0.50 5.46
C ALA A 66 1.23 0.13 6.70
N LEU A 67 2.55 0.04 6.81
CA LEU A 67 3.32 0.63 7.90
C LEU A 67 3.14 2.15 7.95
N ALA A 68 3.18 2.84 6.81
CA ALA A 68 2.90 4.28 6.74
C ALA A 68 1.49 4.66 7.22
N ARG A 69 0.48 3.80 7.03
CA ARG A 69 -0.89 4.07 7.50
C ARG A 69 -1.12 3.68 8.96
N VAL A 70 -0.52 2.58 9.41
CA VAL A 70 -0.65 2.07 10.77
C VAL A 70 0.21 2.86 11.76
N HIS A 71 1.39 3.29 11.32
CA HIS A 71 2.32 4.08 12.11
C HIS A 71 3.01 5.15 11.24
N PRO A 72 2.33 6.29 10.97
CA PRO A 72 2.84 7.34 10.07
C PRO A 72 4.22 7.92 10.42
N GLU A 73 4.58 7.90 11.70
CA GLU A 73 5.88 8.37 12.21
C GLU A 73 6.98 7.30 12.13
N ASN A 74 6.68 6.09 11.65
CA ASN A 74 7.69 5.05 11.51
C ASN A 74 8.72 5.46 10.43
N PRO A 75 10.02 5.48 10.76
CA PRO A 75 11.05 5.99 9.85
C PRO A 75 11.33 5.07 8.66
N ASP A 76 10.91 3.81 8.69
CA ASP A 76 11.24 2.80 7.68
C ASP A 76 10.23 2.77 6.52
N ALA A 77 9.03 3.31 6.72
CA ALA A 77 7.94 3.21 5.74
C ALA A 77 8.24 3.97 4.44
N ILE A 78 8.66 5.24 4.53
CA ILE A 78 8.97 6.05 3.33
C ILE A 78 10.22 5.52 2.59
N PRO A 79 11.35 5.22 3.26
CA PRO A 79 12.50 4.61 2.59
C PRO A 79 12.16 3.29 1.88
N ALA A 80 11.33 2.44 2.47
CA ALA A 80 10.93 1.18 1.83
C ALA A 80 10.04 1.41 0.60
N LEU A 81 9.11 2.37 0.63
CA LEU A 81 8.36 2.77 -0.57
C LEU A 81 9.27 3.36 -1.65
N VAL A 82 10.25 4.19 -1.28
CA VAL A 82 11.25 4.73 -2.21
C VAL A 82 12.12 3.63 -2.81
N ALA A 83 12.50 2.59 -2.05
CA ALA A 83 13.20 1.44 -2.63
C ALA A 83 12.36 0.75 -3.71
N GLY A 84 11.03 0.67 -3.52
CA GLY A 84 10.09 0.13 -4.51
C GLY A 84 10.07 0.89 -5.85
N THR A 85 10.41 2.18 -5.87
CA THR A 85 10.50 2.97 -7.12
C THR A 85 11.68 2.56 -7.99
N HIS A 86 12.58 1.71 -7.49
CA HIS A 86 13.78 1.25 -8.21
C HIS A 86 13.69 -0.22 -8.64
N ASP A 87 12.54 -0.87 -8.41
CA ASP A 87 12.37 -2.29 -8.69
C ASP A 87 12.43 -2.61 -10.21
N GLY A 88 12.94 -3.79 -10.56
CA GLY A 88 13.01 -4.23 -11.95
C GLY A 88 11.64 -4.37 -12.63
N ILE A 89 10.59 -4.64 -11.86
CA ILE A 89 9.22 -4.80 -12.35
C ILE A 89 8.52 -3.45 -12.40
N SER A 90 8.07 -3.02 -13.58
CA SER A 90 7.39 -1.73 -13.75
C SER A 90 6.12 -1.59 -12.91
N PHE A 91 5.38 -2.69 -12.73
CA PHE A 91 4.21 -2.68 -11.87
C PHE A 91 4.55 -2.43 -10.38
N VAL A 92 5.72 -2.86 -9.90
CA VAL A 92 6.17 -2.54 -8.53
C VAL A 92 6.53 -1.04 -8.42
N ARG A 93 7.25 -0.51 -9.41
CA ARG A 93 7.62 0.93 -9.43
C ARG A 93 6.40 1.84 -9.44
N SER A 94 5.43 1.55 -10.31
CA SER A 94 4.17 2.31 -10.40
C SER A 94 3.35 2.20 -9.10
N LEU A 95 3.27 1.01 -8.50
CA LEU A 95 2.59 0.81 -7.22
C LEU A 95 3.25 1.60 -6.08
N ALA A 96 4.58 1.62 -6.02
CA ALA A 96 5.32 2.42 -5.05
C ALA A 96 5.05 3.93 -5.23
N ALA A 97 5.12 4.42 -6.47
CA ALA A 97 4.80 5.80 -6.80
C ALA A 97 3.37 6.19 -6.39
N TRP A 98 2.40 5.33 -6.72
CA TRP A 98 1.00 5.50 -6.34
C TRP A 98 0.85 5.63 -4.81
N HIS A 99 1.42 4.70 -4.04
CA HIS A 99 1.35 4.75 -2.58
C HIS A 99 1.98 6.03 -2.00
N LEU A 100 3.17 6.42 -2.47
CA LEU A 100 3.82 7.67 -2.05
C LEU A 100 2.91 8.89 -2.30
N GLY A 101 2.31 8.99 -3.48
CA GLY A 101 1.33 10.04 -3.78
C GLY A 101 0.14 10.05 -2.83
N ARG A 102 -0.37 8.87 -2.46
CA ARG A 102 -1.55 8.70 -1.59
C ARG A 102 -1.33 9.03 -0.13
N LEU A 103 -0.10 9.01 0.36
CA LEU A 103 0.21 9.46 1.71
C LEU A 103 -0.04 10.98 1.87
N GLY A 104 0.03 11.71 0.76
CA GLY A 104 -0.28 13.13 0.71
C GLY A 104 0.85 14.03 1.21
N PRO A 105 0.72 15.35 1.01
CA PRO A 105 1.81 16.30 1.22
C PRO A 105 2.20 16.51 2.68
N THR A 106 1.35 16.10 3.62
CA THR A 106 1.54 16.31 5.07
C THR A 106 2.13 15.09 5.77
N HIS A 107 2.33 13.96 5.09
CA HIS A 107 2.85 12.76 5.72
C HIS A 107 4.32 12.95 6.16
N PRO A 108 4.71 12.50 7.37
CA PRO A 108 6.10 12.54 7.83
C PRO A 108 7.06 11.92 6.81
N GLY A 109 8.19 12.59 6.57
CA GLY A 109 9.23 12.11 5.66
C GLY A 109 8.90 12.18 4.16
N ILE A 110 7.66 12.44 3.74
CA ILE A 110 7.25 12.28 2.33
C ILE A 110 8.02 13.14 1.33
N LYS A 111 8.58 14.27 1.79
CA LYS A 111 9.39 15.17 0.95
C LYS A 111 10.65 14.49 0.40
N SER A 112 11.19 13.47 1.07
CA SER A 112 12.35 12.73 0.58
C SER A 112 12.05 11.87 -0.65
N ALA A 113 10.79 11.55 -0.91
CA ALA A 113 10.38 10.76 -2.08
C ALA A 113 10.25 11.59 -3.37
N VAL A 114 10.16 12.93 -3.26
CA VAL A 114 9.93 13.82 -4.41
C VAL A 114 11.00 13.70 -5.51
N PRO A 115 12.33 13.65 -5.20
CA PRO A 115 13.35 13.46 -6.22
C PRO A 115 13.16 12.16 -7.00
N GLU A 116 12.83 11.07 -6.31
CA GLU A 116 12.67 9.74 -6.91
C GLU A 116 11.43 9.66 -7.80
N LEU A 117 10.32 10.26 -7.37
CA LEU A 117 9.13 10.41 -8.21
C LEU A 117 9.42 11.24 -9.48
N ARG A 118 10.33 12.24 -9.42
CA ARG A 118 10.74 12.99 -10.63
C ARG A 118 11.56 12.15 -11.59
N VAL A 119 12.38 11.22 -11.09
CA VAL A 119 13.13 10.28 -11.94
C VAL A 119 12.14 9.42 -12.74
N LEU A 120 11.09 8.90 -12.08
CA LEU A 120 10.07 8.06 -12.71
C LEU A 120 9.26 8.76 -13.81
N LEU A 121 9.26 10.09 -13.90
CA LEU A 121 8.64 10.81 -15.04
C LEU A 121 9.31 10.46 -16.38
N ASN A 122 10.52 9.91 -16.36
CA ASN A 122 11.25 9.44 -17.54
C ASN A 122 11.34 7.91 -17.60
N ASP A 123 10.55 7.19 -16.82
CA ASP A 123 10.52 5.73 -16.85
C ASP A 123 10.12 5.19 -18.24
N ASN A 124 10.68 4.03 -18.63
CA ASN A 124 10.36 3.38 -19.90
C ASN A 124 8.88 2.97 -19.97
N ASP A 125 8.27 2.60 -18.85
CA ASP A 125 6.86 2.18 -18.77
C ASP A 125 5.93 3.41 -18.65
N PRO A 126 4.96 3.58 -19.58
CA PRO A 126 4.00 4.68 -19.54
C PRO A 126 3.18 4.76 -18.27
N SER A 127 2.85 3.61 -17.67
CA SER A 127 2.05 3.52 -16.45
C SER A 127 2.85 4.07 -15.26
N VAL A 128 4.15 3.77 -15.21
CA VAL A 128 5.05 4.32 -14.18
C VAL A 128 5.15 5.83 -14.29
N ARG A 129 5.32 6.36 -15.52
CA ARG A 129 5.34 7.82 -15.74
C ARG A 129 4.05 8.50 -15.30
N ALA A 130 2.90 7.89 -15.62
CA ALA A 130 1.59 8.42 -15.25
C ALA A 130 1.41 8.45 -13.72
N GLU A 131 1.75 7.37 -13.02
CA GLU A 131 1.64 7.30 -11.57
C GLU A 131 2.61 8.27 -10.86
N ALA A 132 3.81 8.44 -11.40
CA ALA A 132 4.77 9.42 -10.90
C ALA A 132 4.24 10.86 -11.01
N LEU A 133 3.60 11.20 -12.13
CA LEU A 133 2.99 12.52 -12.33
C LEU A 133 1.85 12.74 -11.33
N VAL A 134 0.92 11.79 -11.22
CA VAL A 134 -0.20 11.87 -10.27
C VAL A 134 0.31 11.97 -8.83
N ALA A 135 1.34 11.20 -8.48
CA ALA A 135 1.94 11.27 -7.15
C ALA A 135 2.50 12.67 -6.85
N LEU A 136 3.24 13.27 -7.79
CA LEU A 136 3.78 14.62 -7.64
C LEU A 136 2.68 15.68 -7.54
N GLU A 137 1.57 15.54 -8.27
CA GLU A 137 0.41 16.44 -8.16
C GLU A 137 -0.27 16.31 -6.80
N ASN A 138 -0.44 15.09 -6.29
CA ASN A 138 -0.97 14.83 -4.95
C ASN A 138 -0.07 15.48 -3.88
N LEU A 139 1.26 15.32 -3.99
CA LEU A 139 2.22 15.93 -3.07
C LEU A 139 2.37 17.44 -3.23
N ALA A 140 1.89 18.02 -4.34
CA ALA A 140 1.78 19.47 -4.51
C ALA A 140 0.48 20.05 -3.91
N GLY A 141 -0.37 19.22 -3.29
CA GLY A 141 -1.70 19.61 -2.81
C GLY A 141 -2.70 19.88 -3.93
N LYS A 142 -2.40 19.44 -5.16
CA LYS A 142 -3.25 19.59 -6.36
C LYS A 142 -4.04 18.32 -6.67
N GLY A 143 -3.71 17.23 -6.00
CA GLY A 143 -4.38 15.95 -6.12
C GLY A 143 -5.78 15.92 -5.52
N ALA A 144 -6.75 15.38 -6.27
CA ALA A 144 -7.97 14.89 -5.66
C ALA A 144 -7.62 13.68 -4.76
N PRO A 145 -8.22 13.53 -3.57
CA PRO A 145 -8.08 12.30 -2.81
C PRO A 145 -8.53 11.14 -3.70
N PRO A 146 -7.76 10.04 -3.78
CA PRO A 146 -8.12 8.91 -4.61
C PRO A 146 -9.52 8.44 -4.23
N ALA A 147 -10.37 8.29 -5.24
CA ALA A 147 -11.58 7.49 -5.12
C ALA A 147 -11.13 6.06 -4.77
N GLU A 148 -11.06 5.77 -3.46
CA GLU A 148 -10.75 4.46 -2.94
C GLU A 148 -11.68 3.46 -3.56
N LEU A 149 -11.13 2.49 -4.32
CA LEU A 149 -11.43 1.05 -4.30
C LEU A 149 -12.91 0.58 -4.23
N LYS A 150 -13.90 1.46 -4.36
CA LYS A 150 -15.32 1.16 -4.46
C LYS A 150 -15.66 0.53 -5.80
N SER A 151 -14.78 0.65 -6.80
CA SER A 151 -14.91 -0.03 -8.09
C SER A 151 -14.39 -1.47 -8.04
N LEU A 152 -13.35 -1.78 -7.26
CA LEU A 152 -12.79 -3.14 -7.14
C LEU A 152 -13.54 -4.01 -6.12
N ALA A 153 -14.19 -3.43 -5.11
CA ALA A 153 -15.09 -4.15 -4.21
C ALA A 153 -16.46 -4.50 -4.83
N ARG A 154 -16.76 -4.03 -6.06
CA ARG A 154 -18.02 -4.32 -6.76
C ARG A 154 -17.95 -5.54 -7.69
N THR A 155 -16.78 -6.12 -7.93
CA THR A 155 -16.63 -7.26 -8.85
C THR A 155 -16.41 -8.61 -8.17
N VAL A 156 -16.48 -8.67 -6.83
CA VAL A 156 -16.62 -9.95 -6.12
C VAL A 156 -17.86 -9.83 -5.25
N ASP A 157 -19.02 -10.03 -5.88
CA ASP A 157 -20.22 -10.42 -5.16
C ASP A 157 -20.09 -11.93 -4.87
N PRO A 158 -19.85 -12.36 -3.62
CA PRO A 158 -19.78 -13.77 -3.28
C PRO A 158 -21.11 -14.52 -3.49
N ALA A 159 -22.19 -13.83 -3.85
CA ALA A 159 -23.50 -14.40 -4.16
C ALA A 159 -23.85 -14.43 -5.67
N ALA A 160 -22.96 -14.01 -6.57
CA ALA A 160 -23.24 -14.10 -8.01
C ALA A 160 -23.19 -15.57 -8.49
N PRO A 161 -24.28 -16.14 -9.05
CA PRO A 161 -24.22 -17.49 -9.60
C PRO A 161 -23.26 -17.55 -10.79
N PRO A 162 -22.65 -18.71 -11.07
CA PRO A 162 -21.74 -18.86 -12.21
C PRO A 162 -22.47 -18.48 -13.50
N ARG A 163 -21.83 -17.63 -14.32
CA ARG A 163 -22.34 -17.34 -15.67
C ARG A 163 -22.23 -18.60 -16.49
N VAL A 164 -23.37 -19.23 -16.74
CA VAL A 164 -23.51 -20.35 -17.67
C VAL A 164 -23.36 -19.78 -19.08
N GLY A 165 -22.35 -20.25 -19.81
CA GLY A 165 -22.27 -20.13 -21.26
C GLY A 165 -22.91 -21.34 -21.92
#